data_AF-A0A7Y9LSP9-F1
#
_entry.id   AF-A0A7Y9LSP9-F1
#
_cell.length_a   1.000
_cell.length_b   1.000
_cell.length_c   1.000
_cell.angle_alpha   90.00
_cell.angle_beta   90.00
_cell.angle_gamma   90.00
#
_symmetry.space_group_name_H-M   'P 1'
#
loop_
_entity.id
_entity.type
_entity.pdbx_description
1 polymer ?
#
loop_
_entity_poly.entity_id
_entity_poly.type
_entity_poly.pdbx_seq_one_letter_code
_entity_poly.pdbx_strand_id
1 'polypeptide(L)'
;MSSEGFRQQLADSDIVIGQICFGALGLSDLEAMCQAKPLIAKFTQDEVYGQKAPLYNTAEEKPLRLVSRILEDPATAAKTAVAGREWAQRFHSAVVLEERLEDLYRELPV
;
A
#
# COMPACT_ATOMS: atom_id res chain seq x y z
N MET A 1 21.22 -1.41 -6.38
CA MET A 1 20.18 -0.61 -7.06
C MET A 1 20.07 0.71 -6.31
N SER A 2 20.03 1.86 -6.99
CA SER A 2 19.79 3.13 -6.31
C SER A 2 18.31 3.26 -5.92
N SER A 3 17.99 4.09 -4.92
CA SER A 3 16.60 4.36 -4.53
C SER A 3 15.78 4.98 -5.67
N GLU A 4 16.42 5.68 -6.60
CA GLU A 4 15.78 6.19 -7.80
C GLU A 4 15.49 5.07 -8.81
N GLY A 5 16.46 4.17 -9.04
CA GLY A 5 16.26 3.02 -9.91
C GLY A 5 15.15 2.09 -9.43
N PHE A 6 15.02 1.89 -8.12
CA PHE A 6 13.92 1.11 -7.54
C PHE A 6 12.56 1.78 -7.78
N ARG A 7 12.47 3.10 -7.53
CA ARG A 7 11.23 3.85 -7.76
C ARG A 7 10.84 3.87 -9.24
N GLN A 8 11.80 3.92 -10.16
CA GLN A 8 11.52 3.79 -11.59
C GLN A 8 11.01 2.38 -11.93
N GLN A 9 11.59 1.33 -11.36
CA GLN A 9 11.12 -0.04 -11.56
C GLN A 9 9.67 -0.23 -11.08
N LEU A 10 9.31 0.35 -9.94
CA LEU A 10 7.90 0.40 -9.50
C LEU A 10 7.04 1.16 -10.52
N ALA A 11 7.52 2.30 -11.02
CA ALA A 11 6.79 3.15 -11.96
C ALA A 11 6.55 2.46 -13.32
N ASP A 12 7.45 1.58 -13.73
CA ASP A 12 7.35 0.83 -14.98
C ASP A 12 6.53 -0.46 -14.84
N SER A 13 6.19 -0.87 -13.61
CA SER A 13 5.40 -2.08 -13.36
C SER A 13 3.90 -1.86 -13.60
N ASP A 14 3.24 -2.85 -14.22
CA ASP A 14 1.78 -2.88 -14.36
C ASP A 14 1.09 -3.33 -13.07
N ILE A 15 1.71 -4.27 -12.36
CA ILE A 15 1.23 -4.87 -11.10
C ILE A 15 2.42 -5.02 -10.17
N VAL A 16 2.25 -4.62 -8.91
CA VAL A 16 3.23 -4.86 -7.85
C VAL A 16 2.71 -5.97 -6.95
N ILE A 17 3.53 -7.01 -6.75
CA ILE A 17 3.28 -8.06 -5.77
C ILE A 17 4.18 -7.78 -4.57
N GLY A 18 3.56 -7.32 -3.50
CA GLY A 18 4.20 -6.94 -2.26
C GLY A 18 4.37 -8.09 -1.28
N GLN A 19 4.38 -7.74 0.01
CA GLN A 19 4.45 -8.73 1.08
C GLN A 19 3.12 -9.52 1.19
N ILE A 20 3.15 -10.87 1.10
CA ILE A 20 1.96 -11.74 1.13
C ILE A 20 1.80 -12.67 2.36
N CYS A 21 2.66 -12.56 3.38
CA CYS A 21 2.71 -13.47 4.54
C CYS A 21 2.38 -12.81 5.88
N PHE A 22 2.92 -11.62 6.11
CA PHE A 22 3.01 -10.89 7.38
C PHE A 22 1.70 -10.17 7.76
N GLY A 23 0.90 -9.74 6.77
CA GLY A 23 -0.37 -9.04 7.04
C GLY A 23 -0.23 -7.54 7.31
N ALA A 24 0.95 -6.97 7.04
CA ALA A 24 1.22 -5.54 7.10
C ALA A 24 1.97 -5.09 5.84
N LEU A 25 1.88 -3.81 5.52
CA LEU A 25 2.54 -3.21 4.37
C LEU A 25 3.95 -2.73 4.73
N GLY A 26 4.92 -3.03 3.88
CA GLY A 26 6.27 -2.48 3.96
C GLY A 26 6.39 -1.13 3.22
N LEU A 27 7.59 -0.53 3.29
CA LEU A 27 7.86 0.73 2.58
C LEU A 27 7.69 0.60 1.06
N SER A 28 8.15 -0.50 0.46
CA SER A 28 7.98 -0.74 -0.97
C SER A 28 6.51 -0.84 -1.40
N ASP A 29 5.67 -1.41 -0.53
CA ASP A 29 4.22 -1.53 -0.78
C ASP A 29 3.57 -0.14 -0.76
N LEU A 30 3.93 0.68 0.24
CA LEU A 30 3.47 2.05 0.36
C LEU A 30 4.00 2.94 -0.78
N GLU A 31 5.24 2.75 -1.23
CA GLU A 31 5.80 3.44 -2.39
C GLU A 31 5.04 3.07 -3.68
N ALA A 32 4.70 1.80 -3.87
CA ALA A 32 3.86 1.35 -4.98
C ALA A 32 2.47 1.98 -4.95
N MET A 33 1.83 2.02 -3.77
CA MET A 33 0.55 2.70 -3.57
C MET A 33 0.66 4.20 -3.87
N CYS A 34 1.71 4.87 -3.37
CA CYS A 34 1.97 6.28 -3.65
C CYS A 34 2.17 6.55 -5.15
N GLN A 35 2.68 5.59 -5.91
CA GLN A 35 2.77 5.68 -7.37
C GLN A 35 1.47 5.28 -8.10
N ALA A 36 0.38 5.00 -7.38
CA ALA A 36 -0.87 4.46 -7.91
C ALA A 36 -0.66 3.21 -8.77
N LYS A 37 0.14 2.27 -8.25
CA LYS A 37 0.29 0.94 -8.84
C LYS A 37 -0.70 -0.04 -8.20
N PRO A 38 -1.39 -0.88 -9.00
CA PRO A 38 -2.16 -2.00 -8.47
C PRO A 38 -1.26 -2.87 -7.60
N LEU A 39 -1.58 -2.93 -6.30
CA LEU A 39 -0.81 -3.66 -5.31
C LEU A 39 -1.55 -4.94 -4.91
N ILE A 40 -0.89 -6.08 -5.05
CA ILE A 40 -1.28 -7.35 -4.45
C ILE A 40 -0.43 -7.57 -3.20
N ALA A 41 -1.04 -7.61 -2.03
CA ALA A 41 -0.36 -7.83 -0.76
C ALA A 41 -1.30 -8.48 0.26
N LYS A 42 -0.76 -9.01 1.35
CA LYS A 42 -1.56 -9.43 2.51
C LYS A 42 -1.68 -8.27 3.47
N PHE A 43 -2.90 -7.85 3.75
CA PHE A 43 -3.15 -6.83 4.75
C PHE A 43 -4.27 -7.26 5.69
N THR A 44 -4.04 -7.16 7.00
CA THR A 44 -5.01 -7.63 8.02
C THR A 44 -5.25 -6.60 9.11
N GLN A 45 -4.95 -5.33 8.84
CA GLN A 45 -5.00 -4.25 9.84
C GLN A 45 -6.17 -3.29 9.61
N ASP A 46 -7.20 -3.68 8.84
CA ASP A 46 -8.33 -2.80 8.48
C ASP A 46 -8.97 -2.11 9.70
N GLU A 47 -9.07 -2.82 10.84
CA GLU A 47 -9.61 -2.28 12.10
C GLU A 47 -8.80 -1.11 12.64
N VAL A 48 -7.46 -1.15 12.52
CA VAL A 48 -6.56 -0.08 12.97
C VAL A 48 -6.78 1.20 12.16
N TYR A 49 -7.17 1.08 10.90
CA TYR A 49 -7.41 2.21 10.01
C TYR A 49 -8.90 2.61 9.90
N GLY A 50 -9.79 1.85 10.53
CA GLY A 50 -11.24 2.05 10.48
C GLY A 50 -11.87 1.86 9.09
N GLN A 51 -11.08 1.42 8.11
CA GLN A 51 -11.51 1.16 6.74
C GLN A 51 -10.55 0.19 6.05
N LYS A 52 -11.05 -0.51 5.03
CA LYS A 52 -10.21 -1.39 4.20
C LYS A 52 -9.16 -0.58 3.43
N ALA A 53 -7.94 -1.10 3.36
CA ALA A 53 -6.93 -0.58 2.44
C ALA A 53 -7.33 -0.87 0.98
N PRO A 54 -7.31 0.11 0.05
CA PRO A 54 -7.62 -0.10 -1.36
C PRO A 54 -6.48 -0.82 -2.08
N LEU A 55 -6.44 -2.15 -1.94
CA LEU A 55 -5.48 -3.04 -2.55
C LEU A 55 -6.11 -4.40 -2.87
N TYR A 56 -5.39 -5.25 -3.61
CA TYR A 56 -5.81 -6.61 -3.93
C TYR A 56 -5.29 -7.57 -2.84
N ASN A 57 -6.17 -7.92 -1.90
CA ASN A 57 -5.75 -8.52 -0.64
C ASN A 57 -5.63 -10.04 -0.72
N THR A 58 -4.43 -10.58 -0.48
CA THR A 58 -4.20 -12.03 -0.49
C THR A 58 -4.75 -12.75 0.74
N ALA A 59 -5.26 -12.01 1.74
CA ALA A 59 -6.08 -12.58 2.82
C ALA A 59 -7.47 -13.00 2.34
N GLU A 60 -7.96 -12.43 1.23
CA GLU A 60 -9.31 -12.66 0.71
C GLU A 60 -9.33 -13.62 -0.49
N GLU A 61 -8.24 -13.66 -1.26
CA GLU A 61 -8.16 -14.45 -2.50
C GLU A 61 -6.71 -14.87 -2.82
N LYS A 62 -6.54 -15.91 -3.62
CA LYS A 62 -5.23 -16.40 -4.05
C LYS A 62 -4.54 -15.38 -4.98
N PRO A 63 -3.21 -15.17 -4.83
CA PRO A 63 -2.46 -14.19 -5.64
C PRO A 63 -2.68 -14.33 -7.15
N LEU A 64 -2.67 -15.56 -7.68
CA LEU A 64 -2.87 -15.81 -9.12
C LEU A 64 -4.23 -15.32 -9.62
N ARG A 65 -5.30 -15.49 -8.81
CA ARG A 65 -6.64 -15.01 -9.17
C ARG A 65 -6.72 -13.49 -9.14
N LEU A 66 -6.03 -12.85 -8.18
CA LEU A 66 -5.94 -11.40 -8.10
C LEU A 66 -5.19 -10.82 -9.31
N VAL A 67 -4.08 -11.45 -9.74
CA VAL A 67 -3.38 -11.07 -10.97
C VAL A 67 -4.32 -11.16 -12.18
N SER A 68 -5.05 -12.27 -12.35
CA SER A 68 -6.02 -12.41 -13.45
C SER A 68 -7.06 -11.30 -13.42
N ARG A 69 -7.64 -10.99 -12.25
CA ARG A 69 -8.65 -9.92 -12.11
C ARG A 69 -8.12 -8.55 -12.52
N ILE A 70 -6.87 -8.24 -12.19
CA ILE A 70 -6.24 -6.97 -12.59
C ILE A 70 -6.06 -6.91 -14.11
N LEU A 71 -5.60 -8.01 -14.71
CA LEU A 71 -5.38 -8.08 -16.16
C LEU A 71 -6.69 -8.09 -16.97
N GLU A 72 -7.75 -8.66 -16.42
CA GLU A 72 -9.08 -8.73 -17.04
C GLU A 72 -9.84 -7.39 -16.99
N ASP A 73 -9.62 -6.58 -15.94
CA ASP A 73 -10.22 -5.25 -15.80
C ASP A 73 -9.19 -4.18 -15.33
N PRO A 74 -8.30 -3.73 -16.23
CA PRO A 74 -7.29 -2.73 -15.91
C PRO A 74 -7.89 -1.38 -15.50
N ALA A 75 -9.10 -1.05 -15.96
CA ALA A 75 -9.76 0.22 -15.62
C ALA A 75 -10.18 0.25 -14.14
N THR A 76 -10.74 -0.85 -13.63
CA THR A 76 -11.04 -0.98 -12.20
C THR A 76 -9.77 -1.08 -11.37
N ALA A 77 -8.71 -1.71 -11.89
CA ALA A 77 -7.41 -1.75 -11.22
C ALA A 77 -6.79 -0.36 -11.06
N ALA A 78 -6.84 0.47 -12.10
CA ALA A 78 -6.38 1.85 -12.04
C ALA A 78 -7.15 2.67 -11.00
N LYS A 79 -8.49 2.52 -10.93
CA LYS A 79 -9.31 3.18 -9.89
C LYS A 79 -8.92 2.75 -8.49
N THR A 80 -8.75 1.44 -8.27
CA THR A 80 -8.30 0.89 -6.98
C THR A 80 -6.93 1.44 -6.60
N ALA A 81 -6.01 1.53 -7.56
CA ALA A 81 -4.66 2.02 -7.32
C ALA A 81 -4.62 3.53 -6.99
N VAL A 82 -5.47 4.34 -7.63
CA VAL A 82 -5.62 5.76 -7.29
C VAL A 82 -6.18 5.91 -5.87
N ALA A 83 -7.22 5.15 -5.51
CA ALA A 83 -7.74 5.14 -4.14
C ALA A 83 -6.67 4.66 -3.14
N GLY A 84 -5.81 3.71 -3.54
CA GLY A 84 -4.68 3.24 -2.75
C GLY A 84 -3.66 4.34 -2.48
N ARG A 85 -3.34 5.17 -3.49
CA ARG A 85 -2.49 6.36 -3.31
C ARG A 85 -3.07 7.31 -2.28
N GLU A 86 -4.35 7.65 -2.41
CA GLU A 86 -5.05 8.55 -1.49
C GLU A 86 -5.05 8.00 -0.06
N TRP A 87 -5.29 6.69 0.09
CA TRP A 87 -5.22 6.01 1.38
C TRP A 87 -3.81 6.08 1.99
N ALA A 88 -2.78 5.78 1.20
CA ALA A 88 -1.39 5.80 1.67
C ALA A 88 -0.98 7.23 2.08
N GLN A 89 -1.35 8.25 1.32
CA GLN A 89 -1.08 9.65 1.68
C GLN A 89 -1.81 10.06 2.95
N ARG A 90 -3.05 9.62 3.14
CA ARG A 90 -3.86 9.94 4.32
C ARG A 90 -3.33 9.35 5.62
N PHE A 91 -2.78 8.13 5.58
CA PHE A 91 -2.38 7.42 6.81
C PHE A 91 -0.87 7.25 7.01
N HIS A 92 -0.09 7.36 5.93
CA HIS A 92 1.35 7.06 5.92
C HIS A 92 2.20 8.18 5.33
N SER A 93 1.67 9.39 5.13
CA SER A 93 2.51 10.52 4.78
C SER A 93 3.45 10.90 5.92
N ALA A 94 4.59 11.49 5.57
CA ALA A 94 5.57 11.94 6.56
C ALA A 94 4.94 12.90 7.58
N VAL A 95 4.09 13.83 7.12
CA VAL A 95 3.37 14.78 7.99
C VAL A 95 2.52 14.05 9.03
N VAL A 96 1.71 13.07 8.61
CA VAL A 96 0.85 12.29 9.52
C VAL A 96 1.66 11.47 10.52
N LEU A 97 2.79 10.91 10.09
CA LEU A 97 3.66 10.15 10.98
C LEU A 97 4.40 11.05 11.98
N GLU A 98 4.85 12.22 11.54
CA GLU A 98 5.49 13.24 12.37
C GLU A 98 4.56 13.69 13.48
N GLU A 99 3.34 14.13 13.14
CA GLU A 99 2.32 14.55 14.13
C GLU A 99 2.07 13.47 15.17
N ARG A 100 1.89 12.21 14.74
CA ARG A 100 1.67 11.08 15.65
C ARG A 100 2.86 10.78 16.55
N LEU A 101 4.07 10.89 16.03
CA LEU A 101 5.29 10.66 16.81
C LEU A 101 5.51 11.78 17.82
N GLU A 102 5.24 13.04 17.45
CA GLU A 102 5.32 14.17 18.38
C GLU A 102 4.33 14.01 19.54
N ASP A 103 3.07 13.68 19.25
CA ASP A 103 2.05 13.47 20.27
C ASP A 103 2.48 12.35 21.23
N LEU A 104 2.96 11.23 20.69
CA LEU A 104 3.47 10.11 21.49
C LEU A 104 4.67 10.50 22.36
N TYR A 105 5.60 11.31 21.83
CA TYR A 105 6.74 11.77 22.60
C TYR A 105 6.38 12.80 23.68
N ARG A 106 5.32 13.60 23.52
CA ARG A 106 4.83 14.50 24.58
C ARG A 106 4.21 13.74 25.75
N GLU A 107 3.70 12.54 25.51
CA GLU A 107 3.09 11.68 26.54
C GLU A 107 4.12 10.87 27.34
N LEU A 108 5.38 10.81 26.91
CA LEU A 108 6.41 10.09 27.64
C LEU A 108 6.80 10.85 28.92
N PRO A 109 6.83 10.18 30.09
CA PRO A 109 7.36 10.78 31.31
C PRO A 109 8.86 11.06 31.15
N VAL A 110 9.27 12.28 31.52
CA VAL A 110 10.68 12.73 31.56
C VAL A 110 11.41 12.08 32.73
#